data_AF-A0A0T1ST34-F1
#
_entry.id   AF-A0A0T1ST34-F1
#
_cell.length_a   1.000
_cell.length_b   1.000
_cell.length_c   1.000
_cell.angle_alpha   90.00
_cell.angle_beta   90.00
_cell.angle_gamma   90.00
#
_symmetry.space_group_name_H-M   'P 1'
#
loop_
_entity.id
_entity.type
_entity.pdbx_description
1 polymer ?
#
loop_
_entity_poly.entity_id
_entity_poly.type
_entity_poly.pdbx_seq_one_letter_code
_entity_poly.pdbx_strand_id
1 'polypeptide(L)' 'MRYRVGEVVTDAQRALTGRVRGVHGGMLVLVRPSGYLWEAAADQCWAASPEERESLTPRGAVRVISTSPSPARPSS' A
#
# COMPACT_ATOMS: atom_id res chain seq x y z
N MET A 1 18.68 -10.89 0.78
CA MET A 1 17.32 -10.33 0.98
C MET A 1 16.39 -10.89 -0.09
N ARG A 2 15.26 -11.47 0.33
CA ARG A 2 14.33 -12.22 -0.54
C ARG A 2 13.44 -11.33 -1.42
N TYR A 3 13.18 -10.09 -0.98
CA TYR A 3 12.27 -9.16 -1.63
C TYR A 3 12.99 -7.94 -2.19
N ARG A 4 12.44 -7.37 -3.27
CA ARG A 4 12.95 -6.19 -3.98
C ARG A 4 11.93 -5.06 -3.98
N VAL A 5 12.43 -3.83 -4.07
CA VAL A 5 11.58 -2.65 -4.27
C VAL A 5 10.74 -2.83 -5.53
N GLY A 6 9.45 -2.54 -5.42
CA GLY A 6 8.46 -2.67 -6.47
C GLY A 6 7.69 -3.99 -6.45
N GLU A 7 8.17 -5.01 -5.74
CA GLU A 7 7.42 -6.26 -5.55
C GLU A 7 6.20 -6.05 -4.67
N VAL A 8 5.25 -6.97 -4.75
CA VAL A 8 4.05 -6.95 -3.93
C VAL A 8 4.09 -8.16 -3.03
N VAL A 9 3.91 -7.93 -1.74
CA VAL A 9 3.98 -8.94 -0.70
C VAL A 9 2.78 -8.82 0.21
N THR A 10 2.41 -9.93 0.83
CA THR A 10 1.40 -9.99 1.89
C THR A 10 2.11 -10.12 3.23
N ASP A 11 1.83 -9.19 4.13
CA ASP A 11 2.20 -9.22 5.54
C ASP A 11 1.25 -10.16 6.28
N ALA A 12 1.78 -11.30 6.75
CA ALA A 12 1.05 -12.34 7.46
C ALA A 12 0.43 -11.85 8.76
N GLN A 13 1.16 -11.00 9.48
CA GLN A 13 0.79 -10.56 10.82
C GLN A 13 -0.43 -9.63 10.77
N ARG A 14 -0.51 -8.80 9.73
CA ARG A 14 -1.60 -7.86 9.52
C ARG A 14 -2.67 -8.36 8.55
N ALA A 15 -2.41 -9.46 7.84
CA ALA A 15 -3.19 -9.90 6.69
C ALA A 15 -3.37 -8.77 5.65
N LEU A 16 -2.30 -7.99 5.40
CA LEU A 16 -2.31 -6.85 4.50
C LEU A 16 -1.32 -7.03 3.34
N THR A 17 -1.84 -6.88 2.12
CA THR A 17 -1.01 -6.83 0.92
C THR A 17 -0.61 -5.40 0.57
N GLY A 18 0.67 -5.22 0.23
CA GLY A 18 1.25 -3.93 -0.17
C GLY A 18 2.44 -4.08 -1.10
N ARG A 19 2.82 -2.97 -1.74
CA ARG A 19 4.00 -2.88 -2.60
C ARG A 19 5.22 -2.48 -1.79
N VAL A 20 6.35 -3.16 -1.99
CA VAL A 20 7.63 -2.84 -1.36
C VAL A 20 8.14 -1.51 -1.90
N ARG A 21 8.27 -0.51 -1.03
CA ARG A 21 8.85 0.80 -1.32
C ARG A 21 10.32 0.88 -0.90
N GLY A 22 10.71 0.14 0.14
CA GLY A 22 12.07 0.13 0.68
C GLY A 22 12.37 -1.18 1.41
N VAL A 23 13.65 -1.50 1.55
CA VAL A 23 14.13 -2.72 2.20
C VAL A 23 15.34 -2.35 3.06
N HIS A 24 15.25 -2.55 4.38
CA HIS A 24 16.28 -2.15 5.34
C HIS A 24 16.43 -3.19 6.45
N GLY A 25 17.61 -3.78 6.60
CA GLY A 25 17.93 -4.62 7.78
C GLY A 25 16.98 -5.79 8.06
N GLY A 26 16.31 -6.34 7.04
CA GLY A 26 15.30 -7.39 7.20
C GLY A 26 13.87 -6.89 7.35
N MET A 27 13.66 -5.58 7.37
CA MET A 27 12.35 -4.92 7.32
C MET A 27 12.02 -4.48 5.90
N LEU A 28 10.74 -4.55 5.56
CA LEU A 28 10.15 -4.05 4.32
C LEU A 28 9.27 -2.84 4.66
N VAL A 29 9.44 -1.77 3.89
CA VAL A 29 8.49 -0.65 3.89
C VAL A 29 7.46 -0.93 2.82
N LEU A 30 6.21 -1.15 3.20
CA LEU A 30 5.11 -1.49 2.31
C LEU A 30 4.19 -0.29 2.11
N VAL A 31 3.66 -0.15 0.89
CA VAL A 31 2.72 0.92 0.50
C VAL A 31 1.48 0.36 -0.19
N ARG A 32 0.31 0.87 0.14
CA ARG A 32 -0.94 0.64 -0.61
C ARG A 32 -1.24 1.77 -1.58
N PRO A 33 -2.07 1.53 -2.62
CA PRO A 33 -2.51 2.58 -3.54
C PRO A 33 -3.19 3.78 -2.86
N SER A 34 -3.79 3.58 -1.68
CA SER A 34 -4.35 4.66 -0.85
C SER A 34 -3.30 5.61 -0.26
N GLY A 35 -2.01 5.30 -0.38
CA GLY A 35 -0.91 6.02 0.27
C GLY A 35 -0.60 5.54 1.69
N TYR A 36 -1.33 4.56 2.22
CA TYR A 36 -1.03 3.97 3.52
C TYR A 36 0.33 3.25 3.49
N LEU A 37 1.19 3.57 4.45
CA LEU A 37 2.55 3.06 4.60
C LEU A 37 2.68 2.33 5.93
N TRP A 38 3.37 1.19 5.92
CA TRP A 38 3.71 0.46 7.15
C TRP A 38 4.99 -0.34 6.97
N GLU A 39 5.59 -0.72 8.09
CA GLU A 39 6.76 -1.59 8.13
C GLU A 39 6.35 -3.02 8.50
N ALA A 40 6.95 -4.00 7.82
CA ALA A 40 6.72 -5.41 8.05
C ALA A 40 8.05 -6.18 8.02
N ALA A 41 8.20 -7.16 8.89
CA ALA A 41 9.39 -8.01 8.90
C ALA A 41 9.37 -8.96 7.69
N ALA A 42 10.50 -9.09 6.99
CA ALA A 42 10.57 -9.85 5.75
C ALA A 42 10.33 -11.35 5.95
N ASP A 43 10.61 -11.88 7.15
CA ASP A 43 10.31 -13.26 7.54
C ASP A 43 8.80 -13.50 7.74
N GLN A 44 8.05 -12.44 8.04
CA GLN A 44 6.58 -12.46 8.17
C GLN A 44 5.86 -12.06 6.88
N CYS A 45 6.59 -11.91 5.78
CA CYS A 45 6.03 -11.58 4.48
C CYS A 45 6.17 -12.76 3.51
N TRP A 46 5.18 -12.95 2.64
CA TRP A 46 5.27 -13.81 1.46
C TRP A 46 4.96 -13.05 0.18
N ALA A 47 5.51 -13.52 -0.94
CA ALA A 47 5.19 -12.97 -2.26
C ALA A 47 3.68 -13.17 -2.53
N ALA A 48 2.99 -12.07 -2.86
CA ALA A 48 1.58 -12.13 -3.18
C ALA A 48 1.34 -12.89 -4.50
N SER A 49 0.21 -13.57 -4.61
CA SER A 49 -0.20 -14.28 -5.83
C SER A 49 -0.36 -13.28 -7.00
N PRO A 50 -0.29 -13.72 -8.26
CA PRO A 50 -0.54 -12.85 -9.41
C PRO A 50 -1.89 -12.10 -9.33
N GLU A 51 -2.93 -12.74 -8.81
CA GLU A 51 -4.27 -12.17 -8.67
C GLU A 51 -4.31 -11.05 -7.60
N GLU A 52 -3.61 -11.23 -6.48
CA GLU A 52 -3.45 -10.21 -5.43
C GLU A 52 -2.64 -9.01 -5.94
N ARG A 53 -1.65 -9.27 -6.80
CA ARG A 53 -0.85 -8.24 -7.47
C ARG A 53 -1.69 -7.39 -8.41
N GLU A 54 -2.57 -8.01 -9.18
CA GLU A 54 -3.49 -7.31 -10.07
C GLU A 54 -4.50 -6.48 -9.28
N SER A 55 -5.01 -6.99 -8.15
CA SER A 55 -5.92 -6.25 -7.26
C SER A 55 -5.30 -4.98 -6.66
N LEU A 56 -3.97 -4.95 -6.49
CA LEU A 56 -3.23 -3.77 -6.04
C LEU A 56 -2.80 -2.83 -7.18
N THR A 57 -2.99 -3.24 -8.43
CA THR A 57 -2.69 -2.42 -9.59
C THR A 57 -4.02 -1.81 -10.06
N PRO A 58 -4.33 -0.54 -9.73
CA PRO A 58 -5.56 0.08 -10.21
C PRO A 58 -5.48 0.27 -11.73
N ARG A 59 -5.88 -0.74 -12.51
CA ARG A 59 -6.12 -0.61 -13.94
C ARG A 59 -7.50 0.03 -14.10
N GLY A 60 -7.51 1.36 -14.12
CA GLY A 60 -8.63 2.14 -14.65
C GLY A 60 -9.85 2.22 -13.75
N ALA A 61 -9.81 3.12 -12.76
CA ALA A 61 -10.89 4.01 -12.36
C ALA A 61 -10.51 4.74 -11.07
N VAL A 62 -9.47 5.58 -11.12
CA VAL A 62 -9.38 6.65 -10.12
C VAL A 62 -10.45 7.68 -10.50
N ARG A 63 -11.71 7.41 -10.16
CA ARG A 63 -12.69 8.47 -9.95
C ARG A 63 -12.25 9.15 -8.67
N VAL A 64 -11.47 10.21 -8.81
CA VAL A 64 -11.22 11.16 -7.73
C VAL A 64 -12.59 11.69 -7.31
N ILE A 65 -13.16 11.17 -6.23
CA ILE A 65 -14.26 11.85 -5.55
C ILE A 65 -13.59 12.94 -4.72
N SER A 66 -13.31 14.07 -5.36
CA SER A 66 -12.82 15.26 -4.67
C SER A 66 -13.99 15.86 -3.91
N THR A 67 -14.27 15.39 -2.69
CA THR A 67 -15.09 16.15 -1.75
C THR A 67 -14.20 17.20 -1.11
N SER A 68 -14.09 18.35 -1.78
CA SER A 68 -13.60 19.57 -1.16
C SER A 68 -14.49 19.88 0.07
N PRO A 69 -13.96 20.02 1.29
CA PRO A 69 -14.75 20.61 2.37
C PRO A 69 -15.05 22.07 1.98
N SER A 70 -16.34 22.37 1.82
CA SER A 70 -16.84 23.72 1.64
C SER A 70 -16.30 24.62 2.77
N PRO A 71 -15.66 25.77 2.49
CA PRO A 71 -15.36 26.72 3.53
C PRO A 71 -16.68 27.33 4.00
N ALA A 72 -17.09 26.97 5.22
CA ALA A 72 -18.19 27.63 5.90
C ALA A 72 -17.88 29.13 5.99
N ARG A 73 -18.70 29.93 5.32
CA ARG A 73 -18.66 31.39 5.32
C ARG A 73 -18.91 31.90 6.75
N PRO A 74 -18.13 32.85 7.28
CA PRO A 74 -18.42 33.44 8.57
C PRO A 74 -19.69 34.30 8.46
N SER A 75 -20.63 34.09 9.37
CA SER A 75 -21.82 34.93 9.54
C SER A 75 -21.41 36.28 10.11
N SER A 76 -21.93 37.36 9.50
CA SER A 76 -21.94 38.71 10.09
C SER A 76 -22.93 38.81 11.24
#